data_AF-A0A9P1CFW2-F1
#
_entry.id   AF-A0A9P1CFW2-F1
#
_cell.length_a   1.000
_cell.length_b   1.000
_cell.length_c   1.000
_cell.angle_alpha   90.00
_cell.angle_beta   90.00
_cell.angle_gamma   90.00
#
_symmetry.space_group_name_H-M   'P 1'
#
loop_
_entity.id
_entity.type
_entity.pdbx_description
1 polymer ?
#
loop_
_entity_poly.entity_id
_entity_poly.type
_entity_poly.pdbx_seq_one_letter_code
_entity_poly.pdbx_strand_id
1 'polypeptide(L)'
;MLGVLAMIVNQQANANAVNFLTEASNYFSAWCFCQLLALCSHWPRQIIFYEWFVDCGLSESKRRGLATYGYAVFGCIPVPNITTNQLRVVAYLYGGVLLAGVWTPTTSFLHFAGLMLSILYHGSLWAERASSHHREILTITLWMYSCLAPDLSHATAAFRIHICSIYIMSVVQKTVTSIIRGQSWSRWSLHGFLWKSMWAKTNFPAFPALQRFIFVHPSVAHLGGWISMVCELGPLLSLFFPVQHLAYLALVGMHFAVLFLQGIDYVSYWTPSLLVGIFCSSNTLELACAWCSVRFVPMLLLLGAQLLFALTMAENFNINIPPLMSCPMFVTVARLDDTCHQHYVMTVDGELPYERIEWMYPFVKPEYGMGLLPSDVAHFPMPFVAFGWGGNLDGAPGIFHRWFLDVKGFYLMTNVSNFPKDLRLELEAIVTELHGRDASNPCSLYSAYSPYSHLWSLADRCKNARSAFARHVTLQRQQKWNSRGKSERHVIGGPVVRYSRKNGRKGRYPIQFRQSKHCQYKPQKNQMLPRYGRTSVRYGRG
;
A
#
# COMPACT_ATOMS: atom_id res chain seq x y z
N MET A 1 36.24 -34.27 36.39
CA MET A 1 36.00 -32.82 36.24
C MET A 1 35.59 -32.44 34.80
N LEU A 2 36.42 -32.71 33.78
CA LEU A 2 36.09 -32.41 32.38
C LEU A 2 34.80 -33.09 31.87
N GLY A 3 34.55 -34.35 32.23
CA GLY A 3 33.31 -35.04 31.85
C GLY A 3 32.04 -34.46 32.51
N VAL A 4 32.15 -33.96 33.74
CA VAL A 4 31.04 -33.30 34.46
C VAL A 4 30.76 -31.93 33.84
N LEU A 5 31.81 -31.18 33.50
CA LEU A 5 31.67 -29.91 32.77
C LEU A 5 31.01 -30.12 31.40
N ALA A 6 31.44 -31.12 30.63
CA ALA A 6 30.85 -31.45 29.35
C ALA A 6 29.37 -31.86 29.46
N MET A 7 29.02 -32.63 30.51
CA MET A 7 27.64 -33.02 30.77
C MET A 7 26.76 -31.82 31.18
N ILE A 8 27.27 -30.91 32.02
CA ILE A 8 26.55 -29.69 32.42
C ILE A 8 26.33 -28.77 31.21
N VAL A 9 27.36 -28.57 30.39
CA VAL A 9 27.25 -27.78 29.15
C VAL A 9 26.24 -28.42 28.19
N ASN A 10 26.25 -29.74 28.05
CA ASN A 10 25.30 -30.44 27.19
C ASN A 10 23.85 -30.37 27.73
N GLN A 11 23.66 -30.49 29.05
CA GLN A 11 22.34 -30.32 29.68
C GLN A 11 21.82 -28.89 29.53
N GLN A 12 22.68 -27.89 29.70
CA GLN A 12 22.33 -26.48 29.53
C GLN A 12 22.00 -26.17 28.05
N ALA A 13 22.77 -26.71 27.10
CA ALA A 13 22.48 -26.59 25.67
C ALA A 13 21.13 -27.23 25.28
N ASN A 14 20.82 -28.42 25.82
CA ASN A 14 19.55 -29.09 25.58
C ASN A 14 18.36 -28.34 26.20
N ALA A 15 18.51 -27.81 27.42
CA ALA A 15 17.48 -26.99 28.07
C ALA A 15 17.21 -25.71 27.27
N ASN A 16 18.27 -25.04 26.80
CA ASN A 16 18.16 -23.87 25.95
C ASN A 16 17.44 -24.21 24.62
N ALA A 17 17.81 -25.31 23.96
CA ALA A 17 17.17 -25.79 22.72
C ALA A 17 15.65 -25.99 22.87
N VAL A 18 15.20 -26.62 23.97
CA VAL A 18 13.78 -26.82 24.25
C VAL A 18 13.05 -25.49 24.48
N ASN A 19 13.68 -24.55 25.19
CA ASN A 19 13.12 -23.22 25.41
C ASN A 19 12.99 -22.44 24.09
N PHE A 20 14.02 -22.44 23.22
CA PHE A 20 13.98 -21.78 21.90
C PHE A 20 12.82 -22.30 21.04
N LEU A 21 12.65 -23.61 20.98
CA LEU A 21 11.58 -24.23 20.18
C LEU A 21 10.19 -23.87 20.72
N THR A 22 10.05 -23.85 22.06
CA THR A 22 8.79 -23.48 22.72
C THR A 22 8.43 -22.02 22.47
N GLU A 23 9.39 -21.10 22.62
CA GLU A 23 9.20 -19.67 22.30
C GLU A 23 8.83 -19.45 20.84
N ALA A 24 9.53 -20.11 19.91
CA ALA A 24 9.27 -20.00 18.49
C ALA A 24 7.89 -20.55 18.11
N SER A 25 7.47 -21.67 18.71
CA SER A 25 6.13 -22.22 18.53
C SER A 25 5.05 -21.27 19.06
N ASN A 26 5.24 -20.72 20.27
CA ASN A 26 4.29 -19.78 20.87
C ASN A 26 4.15 -18.51 20.02
N TYR A 27 5.28 -17.95 19.55
CA TYR A 27 5.27 -16.84 18.60
C TYR A 27 4.50 -17.18 17.34
N PHE A 28 4.79 -18.32 16.71
CA PHE A 28 4.18 -18.70 15.44
C PHE A 28 2.66 -18.88 15.57
N SER A 29 2.19 -19.51 16.64
CA SER A 29 0.77 -19.66 16.93
C SER A 29 0.08 -18.31 17.20
N ALA A 30 0.72 -17.42 17.99
CA ALA A 30 0.22 -16.07 18.22
C ALA A 30 0.16 -15.25 16.92
N TRP A 31 1.19 -15.35 16.10
CA TRP A 31 1.23 -14.71 14.78
C TRP A 31 0.11 -15.23 13.87
N CYS A 32 -0.09 -16.55 13.77
CA CYS A 32 -1.18 -17.15 13.01
C CYS A 32 -2.55 -16.65 13.47
N PHE A 33 -2.76 -16.57 14.78
CA PHE A 33 -4.00 -16.06 15.36
C PHE A 33 -4.24 -14.59 14.99
N CYS A 34 -3.23 -13.73 15.11
CA CYS A 34 -3.36 -12.33 14.70
C CYS A 34 -3.61 -12.18 13.20
N GLN A 35 -2.94 -12.96 12.34
CA GLN A 35 -3.19 -12.95 10.90
C GLN A 35 -4.60 -13.43 10.56
N LEU A 36 -5.12 -14.43 11.30
CA LEU A 36 -6.50 -14.89 11.14
C LEU A 36 -7.50 -13.81 11.54
N LEU A 37 -7.27 -13.11 12.65
CA LEU A 37 -8.09 -11.97 13.04
C LEU A 37 -8.08 -10.86 12.00
N ALA A 38 -6.89 -10.53 11.46
CA ALA A 38 -6.76 -9.57 10.36
C ALA A 38 -7.50 -10.04 9.10
N LEU A 39 -7.37 -11.30 8.72
CA LEU A 39 -8.09 -11.88 7.60
C LEU A 39 -9.60 -11.72 7.78
N CYS A 40 -10.13 -12.15 8.92
CA CYS A 40 -11.55 -12.08 9.24
C CYS A 40 -12.09 -10.64 9.31
N SER A 41 -11.31 -9.70 9.86
CA SER A 41 -11.75 -8.31 10.02
C SER A 41 -11.83 -7.56 8.70
N HIS A 42 -10.95 -7.87 7.73
CA HIS A 42 -10.95 -7.25 6.41
C HIS A 42 -11.79 -8.03 5.38
N TRP A 43 -12.05 -9.33 5.61
CA TRP A 43 -12.61 -10.24 4.61
C TRP A 43 -13.80 -9.73 3.78
N PRO A 44 -14.92 -9.26 4.39
CA PRO A 44 -16.11 -8.92 3.62
C PRO A 44 -15.85 -7.82 2.59
N ARG A 45 -15.00 -6.87 2.94
CA ARG A 45 -14.73 -5.67 2.17
C ARG A 45 -13.63 -5.91 1.13
N GLN A 46 -12.65 -6.77 1.40
CA GLN A 46 -11.68 -7.26 0.41
C GLN A 46 -12.34 -8.00 -0.75
N ILE A 47 -13.40 -8.78 -0.46
CA ILE A 47 -14.18 -9.44 -1.52
C ILE A 47 -14.96 -8.45 -2.37
N ILE A 48 -15.65 -7.49 -1.76
CA ILE A 48 -16.38 -6.45 -2.50
C ILE A 48 -15.41 -5.66 -3.38
N PHE A 49 -14.24 -5.33 -2.82
CA PHE A 49 -13.18 -4.67 -3.55
C PHE A 49 -12.72 -5.51 -4.75
N TYR A 50 -12.41 -6.80 -4.55
CA TYR A 50 -11.93 -7.67 -5.60
C TYR A 50 -12.97 -7.90 -6.71
N GLU A 51 -14.24 -8.13 -6.37
CA GLU A 51 -15.33 -8.25 -7.35
C GLU A 51 -15.39 -7.03 -8.26
N TRP A 52 -15.38 -5.84 -7.67
CA TRP A 52 -15.36 -4.61 -8.46
C TRP A 52 -14.07 -4.52 -9.28
N PHE A 53 -12.91 -4.77 -8.68
CA PHE A 53 -11.62 -4.55 -9.31
C PHE A 53 -11.43 -5.42 -10.54
N VAL A 54 -11.78 -6.71 -10.49
CA VAL A 54 -11.65 -7.60 -11.65
C VAL A 54 -12.50 -7.12 -12.84
N ASP A 55 -13.65 -6.50 -12.57
CA ASP A 55 -14.63 -6.12 -13.60
C ASP A 55 -14.61 -4.61 -13.96
N CYS A 56 -13.83 -3.78 -13.27
CA CYS A 56 -13.88 -2.32 -13.42
C CYS A 56 -13.35 -1.77 -14.76
N GLY A 57 -12.68 -2.60 -15.56
CA GLY A 57 -12.11 -2.21 -16.86
C GLY A 57 -10.79 -1.44 -16.80
N LEU A 58 -10.25 -1.16 -15.61
CA LEU A 58 -8.94 -0.54 -15.42
C LEU A 58 -7.82 -1.38 -16.04
N SER A 59 -6.78 -0.73 -16.56
CA SER A 59 -5.63 -1.47 -17.12
C SER A 59 -4.92 -2.33 -16.06
N GLU A 60 -4.83 -1.82 -14.84
CA GLU A 60 -4.22 -2.43 -13.66
C GLU A 60 -5.03 -3.62 -13.14
N SER A 61 -6.33 -3.72 -13.44
CA SER A 61 -7.15 -4.85 -12.99
C SER A 61 -6.72 -6.20 -13.54
N LYS A 62 -5.91 -6.20 -14.60
CA LYS A 62 -5.36 -7.39 -15.24
C LYS A 62 -4.05 -7.87 -14.60
N ARG A 63 -3.45 -7.05 -13.73
CA ARG A 63 -2.17 -7.33 -13.07
C ARG A 63 -2.39 -7.99 -11.71
N ARG A 64 -1.47 -8.87 -11.32
CA ARG A 64 -1.40 -9.54 -10.03
C ARG A 64 0.05 -9.60 -9.58
N GLY A 65 0.29 -9.66 -8.28
CA GLY A 65 1.63 -9.75 -7.73
C GLY A 65 1.70 -9.20 -6.32
N LEU A 66 2.90 -8.97 -5.81
CA LEU A 66 3.12 -8.53 -4.43
C LEU A 66 3.62 -7.08 -4.38
N ALA A 67 3.50 -6.47 -3.20
CA ALA A 67 4.00 -5.13 -2.92
C ALA A 67 3.37 -4.06 -3.82
N THR A 68 4.04 -2.92 -3.91
CA THR A 68 3.51 -1.63 -4.39
C THR A 68 3.03 -1.61 -5.83
N TYR A 69 3.57 -2.49 -6.69
CA TYR A 69 3.22 -2.51 -8.11
C TYR A 69 2.58 -3.84 -8.52
N GLY A 70 2.35 -4.79 -7.62
CA GLY A 70 1.98 -6.14 -8.03
C GLY A 70 3.14 -6.78 -8.81
N TYR A 71 4.31 -6.86 -8.18
CA TYR A 71 5.49 -7.53 -8.73
C TYR A 71 5.35 -9.04 -8.70
N ALA A 72 5.98 -9.71 -9.67
CA ALA A 72 6.13 -11.16 -9.62
C ALA A 72 6.90 -11.58 -8.35
N VAL A 73 6.59 -12.75 -7.81
CA VAL A 73 7.33 -13.33 -6.68
C VAL A 73 8.76 -13.61 -7.16
N PHE A 74 9.75 -13.19 -6.39
CA PHE A 74 11.17 -13.16 -6.75
C PHE A 74 11.46 -12.41 -8.06
N GLY A 75 10.58 -11.50 -8.47
CA GLY A 75 10.69 -10.74 -9.72
C GLY A 75 10.43 -11.54 -10.99
N CYS A 76 10.20 -12.86 -10.91
CA CYS A 76 10.07 -13.72 -12.10
C CYS A 76 8.87 -14.67 -12.10
N ILE A 77 8.26 -14.97 -10.94
CA ILE A 77 7.10 -15.87 -10.84
C ILE A 77 5.81 -15.04 -10.84
N PRO A 78 5.05 -15.00 -11.95
CA PRO A 78 3.80 -14.24 -12.00
C PRO A 78 2.75 -14.88 -11.09
N VAL A 79 1.98 -14.04 -10.39
CA VAL A 79 0.81 -14.51 -9.63
C VAL A 79 -0.36 -14.70 -10.60
N PRO A 80 -1.07 -15.84 -10.56
CA PRO A 80 -2.16 -16.09 -11.50
C PRO A 80 -3.37 -15.17 -11.24
N ASN A 81 -4.09 -14.85 -12.31
CA ASN A 81 -5.41 -14.24 -12.21
C ASN A 81 -6.43 -15.29 -11.77
N ILE A 82 -7.12 -15.03 -10.67
CA ILE A 82 -8.17 -15.89 -10.14
C ILE A 82 -9.52 -15.17 -10.20
N THR A 83 -10.61 -15.94 -10.28
CA THR A 83 -11.97 -15.42 -10.19
C THR A 83 -12.32 -15.09 -8.74
N THR A 84 -13.38 -14.31 -8.50
CA THR A 84 -13.84 -14.02 -7.14
C THR A 84 -14.15 -15.29 -6.35
N ASN A 85 -14.78 -16.29 -6.97
CA ASN A 85 -15.07 -17.56 -6.28
C ASN A 85 -13.81 -18.31 -5.90
N GLN A 86 -12.79 -18.29 -6.77
CA GLN A 86 -11.48 -18.86 -6.43
C GLN A 86 -10.80 -18.09 -5.29
N LEU A 87 -10.90 -16.75 -5.25
CA LEU A 87 -10.40 -15.96 -4.12
C LEU A 87 -11.11 -16.32 -2.80
N ARG A 88 -12.43 -16.53 -2.82
CA ARG A 88 -13.20 -17.05 -1.67
C ARG A 88 -12.64 -18.37 -1.16
N VAL A 89 -12.45 -19.32 -2.06
CA VAL A 89 -11.87 -20.63 -1.70
C VAL A 89 -10.46 -20.47 -1.14
N VAL A 90 -9.59 -19.69 -1.81
CA VAL A 90 -8.22 -19.42 -1.33
C VAL A 90 -8.23 -18.81 0.07
N ALA A 91 -9.12 -17.84 0.34
CA ALA A 91 -9.23 -17.20 1.63
C ALA A 91 -9.69 -18.17 2.74
N TYR A 92 -10.68 -19.02 2.47
CA TYR A 92 -11.13 -20.02 3.42
C TYR A 92 -10.05 -21.07 3.70
N LEU A 93 -9.35 -21.54 2.67
CA LEU A 93 -8.22 -22.46 2.83
C LEU A 93 -7.08 -21.81 3.61
N TYR A 94 -6.76 -20.55 3.31
CA TYR A 94 -5.72 -19.81 4.02
C TYR A 94 -6.10 -19.60 5.49
N GLY A 95 -7.34 -19.19 5.77
CA GLY A 95 -7.88 -19.11 7.11
C GLY A 95 -7.81 -20.44 7.85
N GLY A 96 -8.11 -21.56 7.18
CA GLY A 96 -7.97 -22.91 7.73
C GLY A 96 -6.52 -23.28 8.07
N VAL A 97 -5.56 -22.91 7.23
CA VAL A 97 -4.12 -23.12 7.50
C VAL A 97 -3.65 -22.28 8.69
N LEU A 98 -4.06 -21.01 8.77
CA LEU A 98 -3.77 -20.16 9.92
C LEU A 98 -4.37 -20.74 11.20
N LEU A 99 -5.62 -21.18 11.14
CA LEU A 99 -6.34 -21.82 12.24
C LEU A 99 -5.61 -23.08 12.75
N ALA A 100 -5.17 -23.93 11.83
CA ALA A 100 -4.36 -25.10 12.17
C ALA A 100 -3.03 -24.70 12.84
N GLY A 101 -2.38 -23.63 12.36
CA GLY A 101 -1.14 -23.11 12.96
C GLY A 101 -1.30 -22.55 14.39
N VAL A 102 -2.52 -22.22 14.81
CA VAL A 102 -2.80 -21.78 16.20
C VAL A 102 -2.78 -22.96 17.17
N TRP A 103 -3.33 -24.11 16.79
CA TRP A 103 -3.61 -25.21 17.74
C TRP A 103 -2.82 -26.49 17.51
N THR A 104 -2.19 -26.65 16.35
CA THR A 104 -1.50 -27.89 16.00
C THR A 104 -0.01 -27.66 15.83
N PRO A 105 0.84 -28.64 16.19
CA PRO A 105 2.25 -28.62 15.81
C PRO A 105 2.36 -28.50 14.29
N THR A 106 3.06 -27.46 13.83
CA THR A 106 3.15 -27.16 12.42
C THR A 106 4.03 -28.18 11.70
N THR A 107 3.66 -28.53 10.47
CA THR A 107 4.44 -29.44 9.61
C THR A 107 4.96 -28.69 8.39
N SER A 108 5.98 -29.22 7.72
CA SER A 108 6.50 -28.63 6.47
C SER A 108 5.42 -28.51 5.39
N PHE A 109 4.46 -29.44 5.35
CA PHE A 109 3.30 -29.35 4.47
C PHE A 109 2.43 -28.12 4.81
N LEU A 110 2.17 -27.87 6.09
CA LEU A 110 1.40 -26.71 6.54
C LEU A 110 2.11 -25.40 6.19
N HIS A 111 3.43 -25.33 6.37
CA HIS A 111 4.23 -24.15 5.98
C HIS A 111 4.17 -23.90 4.48
N PHE A 112 4.34 -24.94 3.66
CA PHE A 112 4.29 -24.81 2.21
C PHE A 112 2.88 -24.41 1.72
N ALA A 113 1.83 -25.03 2.27
CA ALA A 113 0.46 -24.67 1.96
C ALA A 113 0.16 -23.22 2.37
N GLY A 114 0.61 -22.79 3.56
CA GLY A 114 0.51 -21.43 4.04
C GLY A 114 1.20 -20.43 3.12
N LEU A 115 2.42 -20.74 2.66
CA LEU A 115 3.16 -19.91 1.71
C LEU A 115 2.41 -19.74 0.38
N MET A 116 1.96 -20.85 -0.23
CA MET A 116 1.28 -20.81 -1.53
C MET A 116 -0.05 -20.06 -1.44
N LEU A 117 -0.84 -20.33 -0.40
CA LEU A 117 -2.12 -19.65 -0.18
C LEU A 117 -1.95 -18.17 0.15
N SER A 118 -0.91 -17.81 0.93
CA SER A 118 -0.57 -16.43 1.24
C SER A 118 -0.19 -15.64 -0.02
N ILE A 119 0.63 -16.22 -0.91
CA ILE A 119 0.99 -15.63 -2.20
C ILE A 119 -0.25 -15.42 -3.08
N LEU A 120 -1.13 -16.42 -3.20
CA LEU A 120 -2.35 -16.30 -4.02
C LEU A 120 -3.32 -15.28 -3.44
N TYR A 121 -3.52 -15.28 -2.12
CA TYR A 121 -4.44 -14.40 -1.42
C TYR A 121 -3.97 -12.94 -1.51
N HIS A 122 -2.78 -12.65 -1.01
CA HIS A 122 -2.27 -11.28 -1.00
C HIS A 122 -1.93 -10.80 -2.42
N GLY A 123 -1.44 -11.69 -3.27
CA GLY A 123 -1.11 -11.34 -4.65
C GLY A 123 -2.34 -10.98 -5.50
N SER A 124 -3.52 -11.47 -5.10
CA SER A 124 -4.80 -11.07 -5.68
C SER A 124 -5.27 -9.71 -5.19
N LEU A 125 -4.94 -9.34 -3.96
CA LEU A 125 -5.38 -8.10 -3.30
C LEU A 125 -4.32 -6.99 -3.36
N TRP A 126 -3.28 -7.13 -4.18
CA TRP A 126 -2.13 -6.21 -4.23
C TRP A 126 -2.54 -4.75 -4.42
N ALA A 127 -3.51 -4.50 -5.29
CA ALA A 127 -3.91 -3.14 -5.64
C ALA A 127 -4.60 -2.45 -4.45
N GLU A 128 -5.28 -3.22 -3.59
CA GLU A 128 -5.88 -2.72 -2.36
C GLU A 128 -4.83 -2.22 -1.36
N ARG A 129 -3.62 -2.77 -1.46
CA ARG A 129 -2.56 -2.65 -0.47
C ARG A 129 -1.35 -1.86 -0.98
N ALA A 130 -1.45 -1.30 -2.18
CA ALA A 130 -0.34 -0.64 -2.86
C ALA A 130 0.18 0.61 -2.13
N SER A 131 -0.66 1.34 -1.37
CA SER A 131 -0.20 2.52 -0.61
C SER A 131 0.50 2.20 0.70
N SER A 132 0.23 1.05 1.31
CA SER A 132 0.85 0.60 2.55
C SER A 132 2.12 -0.18 2.26
N HIS A 133 3.00 0.39 1.41
CA HIS A 133 4.21 -0.23 0.85
C HIS A 133 4.72 -1.40 1.72
N HIS A 134 4.58 -2.63 1.20
CA HIS A 134 5.02 -3.87 1.88
C HIS A 134 4.15 -4.37 3.05
N ARG A 135 2.85 -4.04 3.13
CA ARG A 135 1.97 -4.46 4.24
C ARG A 135 2.00 -5.97 4.49
N GLU A 136 1.79 -6.78 3.46
CA GLU A 136 1.69 -8.24 3.55
C GLU A 136 3.03 -9.00 3.41
N ILE A 137 4.10 -8.32 2.99
CA ILE A 137 5.28 -9.01 2.49
C ILE A 137 5.96 -9.81 3.61
N LEU A 138 5.93 -9.32 4.84
CA LEU A 138 6.48 -9.98 6.03
C LEU A 138 5.75 -11.28 6.34
N THR A 139 4.46 -11.37 6.01
CA THR A 139 3.69 -12.62 6.14
C THR A 139 4.26 -13.68 5.20
N ILE A 140 4.53 -13.30 3.95
CA ILE A 140 5.14 -14.19 2.95
C ILE A 140 6.58 -14.54 3.35
N THR A 141 7.37 -13.56 3.82
CA THR A 141 8.74 -13.78 4.30
C THR A 141 8.80 -14.79 5.44
N LEU A 142 7.91 -14.69 6.44
CA LEU A 142 7.90 -15.65 7.55
C LEU A 142 7.56 -17.05 7.06
N TRP A 143 6.51 -17.21 6.23
CA TRP A 143 6.18 -18.50 5.62
C TRP A 143 7.36 -19.09 4.83
N MET A 144 8.10 -18.27 4.09
CA MET A 144 9.30 -18.72 3.36
C MET A 144 10.39 -19.22 4.31
N TYR A 145 10.70 -18.47 5.38
CA TYR A 145 11.66 -18.93 6.37
C TYR A 145 11.21 -20.22 7.06
N SER A 146 9.92 -20.35 7.40
CA SER A 146 9.38 -21.59 7.97
C SER A 146 9.51 -22.79 7.02
N CYS A 147 9.44 -22.58 5.70
CA CYS A 147 9.67 -23.65 4.71
C CYS A 147 11.15 -24.01 4.54
N LEU A 148 12.06 -23.04 4.65
CA LEU A 148 13.48 -23.19 4.32
C LEU A 148 14.37 -23.53 5.52
N ALA A 149 13.92 -23.22 6.73
CA ALA A 149 14.64 -23.51 7.96
C ALA A 149 14.42 -24.98 8.38
N PRO A 150 15.38 -25.60 9.09
CA PRO A 150 15.20 -26.95 9.61
C PRO A 150 14.15 -27.05 10.73
N ASP A 151 13.90 -25.95 11.44
CA ASP A 151 12.85 -25.84 12.44
C ASP A 151 12.42 -24.37 12.64
N LEU A 152 11.36 -24.16 13.42
CA LEU A 152 10.79 -22.84 13.66
C LEU A 152 11.73 -21.89 14.41
N SER A 153 12.60 -22.39 15.29
CA SER A 153 13.51 -21.52 16.05
C SER A 153 14.52 -20.82 15.13
N HIS A 154 15.02 -21.55 14.13
CA HIS A 154 15.91 -21.01 13.13
C HIS A 154 15.17 -20.08 12.16
N ALA A 155 13.94 -20.42 11.78
CA ALA A 155 13.08 -19.55 10.96
C ALA A 155 12.83 -18.19 11.64
N THR A 156 12.48 -18.20 12.94
CA THR A 156 12.19 -16.97 13.69
C THR A 156 13.44 -16.12 13.89
N ALA A 157 14.60 -16.73 14.15
CA ALA A 157 15.87 -16.01 14.21
C ALA A 157 16.23 -15.35 12.88
N ALA A 158 16.15 -16.07 11.75
CA ALA A 158 16.40 -15.49 10.43
C ALA A 158 15.38 -14.37 10.11
N PHE A 159 14.12 -14.55 10.49
CA PHE A 159 13.08 -13.53 10.34
C PHE A 159 13.34 -12.28 11.19
N ARG A 160 13.86 -12.43 12.42
CA ARG A 160 14.29 -11.30 13.25
C ARG A 160 15.40 -10.49 12.59
N ILE A 161 16.43 -11.17 12.07
CA ILE A 161 17.53 -10.48 11.35
C ILE A 161 16.99 -9.79 10.10
N HIS A 162 16.05 -10.41 9.38
CA HIS A 162 15.37 -9.80 8.23
C HIS A 162 14.63 -8.52 8.63
N ILE A 163 13.82 -8.53 9.69
CA ILE A 163 13.15 -7.33 10.22
C ILE A 163 14.18 -6.27 10.63
N CYS A 164 15.23 -6.69 11.33
CA CYS A 164 16.30 -5.80 11.77
C CYS A 164 16.96 -5.09 10.58
N SER A 165 17.26 -5.82 9.49
CA SER A 165 17.89 -5.25 8.30
C SER A 165 17.01 -4.18 7.66
N ILE A 166 15.69 -4.39 7.62
CA ILE A 166 14.73 -3.41 7.09
C ILE A 166 14.80 -2.11 7.90
N TYR A 167 14.69 -2.20 9.23
CA TYR A 167 14.65 -1.01 10.08
C TYR A 167 15.97 -0.25 10.14
N ILE A 168 17.11 -0.97 10.15
CA ILE A 168 18.42 -0.33 10.08
C ILE A 168 18.57 0.41 8.75
N MET A 169 18.22 -0.24 7.64
CA MET A 169 18.34 0.41 6.33
C MET A 169 17.38 1.59 6.18
N SER A 170 16.17 1.54 6.78
CA SER A 170 15.29 2.70 6.88
C SER A 170 15.98 3.89 7.56
N VAL A 171 16.64 3.68 8.70
CA VAL A 171 17.36 4.75 9.42
C VAL A 171 18.52 5.31 8.58
N VAL A 172 19.31 4.42 7.95
CA VAL A 172 20.42 4.82 7.08
C VAL A 172 19.88 5.63 5.90
N GLN A 173 18.83 5.16 5.23
CA GLN A 173 18.19 5.85 4.11
C GLN A 173 17.69 7.23 4.48
N LYS A 174 16.95 7.36 5.61
CA LYS A 174 16.47 8.65 6.12
C LYS A 174 17.63 9.60 6.41
N THR A 175 18.70 9.10 6.99
CA THR A 175 19.89 9.89 7.34
C THR A 175 20.64 10.37 6.10
N VAL A 176 20.98 9.46 5.19
CA VAL A 176 21.68 9.76 3.94
C VAL A 176 20.87 10.72 3.08
N THR A 177 19.56 10.48 2.93
CA THR A 177 18.67 11.40 2.21
C THR A 177 18.66 12.78 2.86
N SER A 178 18.62 12.83 4.20
CA SER A 178 18.62 14.11 4.92
C SER A 178 19.89 14.91 4.67
N ILE A 179 21.03 14.23 4.62
CA ILE A 179 22.33 14.84 4.30
C ILE A 179 22.35 15.32 2.85
N ILE A 180 22.00 14.46 1.89
CA ILE A 180 22.01 14.79 0.46
C ILE A 180 21.11 15.98 0.15
N ARG A 181 19.92 16.03 0.77
CA ARG A 181 18.95 17.11 0.54
C ARG A 181 19.20 18.35 1.40
N GLY A 182 20.13 18.30 2.37
CA GLY A 182 20.29 19.35 3.38
C GLY A 182 19.02 19.60 4.21
N GLN A 183 18.17 18.58 4.36
CA GLN A 183 16.86 18.68 4.98
C GLN A 183 16.63 17.53 5.95
N SER A 184 16.26 17.82 7.19
CA SER A 184 15.99 16.76 8.18
C SER A 184 14.68 16.01 7.87
N TRP A 185 14.77 14.70 7.65
CA TRP A 185 13.61 13.83 7.47
C TRP A 185 12.66 13.88 8.68
N SER A 186 13.21 13.77 9.89
CA SER A 186 12.44 13.78 11.14
C SER A 186 11.69 15.10 11.34
N ARG A 187 12.25 16.20 10.85
CA ARG A 187 11.60 17.52 10.84
C ARG A 187 10.42 17.55 9.88
N TRP A 188 10.62 17.21 8.61
CA TRP A 188 9.62 17.56 7.59
C TRP A 188 8.63 16.43 7.29
N SER A 189 9.09 15.19 7.24
CA SER A 189 8.32 14.11 6.61
C SER A 189 7.05 13.74 7.37
N LEU A 190 7.08 13.69 8.70
CA LEU A 190 5.85 13.35 9.46
C LEU A 190 4.77 14.42 9.27
N HIS A 191 5.15 15.70 9.24
CA HIS A 191 4.23 16.80 8.98
C HIS A 191 3.67 16.75 7.56
N GLY A 192 4.52 16.47 6.58
CA GLY A 192 4.12 16.22 5.19
C GLY A 192 3.14 15.05 5.05
N PHE A 193 3.45 13.91 5.66
CA PHE A 193 2.57 12.73 5.62
C PHE A 193 1.23 12.97 6.32
N LEU A 194 1.22 13.69 7.44
CA LEU A 194 0.00 14.06 8.16
C LEU A 194 -0.89 14.97 7.31
N TRP A 195 -0.33 15.96 6.63
CA TRP A 195 -1.09 16.79 5.70
C TRP A 195 -1.74 15.97 4.59
N LYS A 196 -0.94 15.10 3.98
CA LYS A 196 -1.35 14.20 2.91
C LYS A 196 -2.43 13.21 3.37
N SER A 197 -2.30 12.65 4.58
CA SER A 197 -3.30 11.77 5.17
C SER A 197 -4.61 12.51 5.49
N MET A 198 -4.53 13.76 5.95
CA MET A 198 -5.72 14.57 6.19
C MET A 198 -6.57 14.62 4.91
N TRP A 199 -5.98 14.83 3.72
CA TRP A 199 -6.75 14.90 2.46
C TRP A 199 -7.37 13.59 2.04
N ALA A 200 -6.57 12.53 2.05
CA ALA A 200 -7.01 11.23 1.54
C ALA A 200 -7.92 10.48 2.52
N LYS A 201 -7.78 10.70 3.84
CA LYS A 201 -8.25 9.77 4.88
C LYS A 201 -9.03 10.46 6.01
N THR A 202 -10.02 11.27 5.64
CA THR A 202 -10.70 12.22 6.53
C THR A 202 -11.50 11.61 7.68
N ASN A 203 -11.95 10.36 7.54
CA ASN A 203 -12.93 9.74 8.46
C ASN A 203 -12.32 8.64 9.32
N PHE A 204 -11.05 8.32 9.07
CA PHE A 204 -10.34 7.28 9.80
C PHE A 204 -9.57 7.73 11.05
N PRO A 205 -9.20 9.02 11.27
CA PRO A 205 -8.62 9.32 12.56
C PRO A 205 -9.71 9.10 13.60
N ALA A 206 -9.50 8.09 14.46
CA ALA A 206 -10.22 7.99 15.73
C ALA A 206 -10.11 9.32 16.51
N PHE A 207 -9.10 10.14 16.17
CA PHE A 207 -8.81 11.42 16.79
C PHE A 207 -8.52 12.51 15.74
N PRO A 208 -9.54 13.04 15.02
CA PRO A 208 -9.34 14.16 14.07
C PRO A 208 -8.75 15.39 14.77
N ALA A 209 -9.08 15.56 16.05
CA ALA A 209 -8.51 16.58 16.93
C ALA A 209 -7.00 16.39 17.12
N LEU A 210 -6.51 15.15 17.29
CA LEU A 210 -5.08 14.85 17.45
C LEU A 210 -4.31 15.13 16.15
N GLN A 211 -4.84 14.70 15.00
CA GLN A 211 -4.24 15.03 13.71
C GLN A 211 -4.15 16.54 13.50
N ARG A 212 -5.25 17.28 13.75
CA ARG A 212 -5.25 18.73 13.68
C ARG A 212 -4.21 19.34 14.62
N PHE A 213 -4.18 18.90 15.88
CA PHE A 213 -3.23 19.36 16.89
C PHE A 213 -1.77 19.19 16.42
N ILE A 214 -1.40 18.00 15.97
CA ILE A 214 -0.02 17.75 15.50
C ILE A 214 0.27 18.58 14.23
N PHE A 215 -0.70 18.75 13.35
CA PHE A 215 -0.53 19.55 12.13
C PHE A 215 -0.30 21.03 12.42
N VAL A 216 -1.04 21.62 13.37
CA VAL A 216 -0.89 23.04 13.76
C VAL A 216 0.31 23.29 14.69
N HIS A 217 0.92 22.22 15.23
CA HIS A 217 2.12 22.29 16.07
C HIS A 217 3.29 21.51 15.45
N PRO A 218 4.00 22.06 14.44
CA PRO A 218 5.10 21.38 13.74
C PRO A 218 6.17 20.81 14.66
N SER A 219 6.52 21.50 15.75
CA SER A 219 7.50 21.01 16.74
C SER A 219 7.12 19.64 17.33
N VAL A 220 5.82 19.37 17.53
CA VAL A 220 5.33 18.07 17.99
C VAL A 220 5.52 17.01 16.91
N ALA A 221 5.22 17.35 15.66
CA ALA A 221 5.49 16.46 14.52
C ALA A 221 6.99 16.17 14.38
N HIS A 222 7.85 17.17 14.58
CA HIS A 222 9.31 17.01 14.53
C HIS A 222 9.80 16.05 15.62
N LEU A 223 9.31 16.22 16.85
CA LEU A 223 9.61 15.33 17.97
C LEU A 223 9.15 13.89 17.65
N GLY A 224 7.94 13.73 17.11
CA GLY A 224 7.44 12.42 16.66
C GLY A 224 8.32 11.78 15.59
N GLY A 225 8.84 12.56 14.64
CA GLY A 225 9.79 12.08 13.64
C GLY A 225 11.10 11.57 14.26
N TRP A 226 11.63 12.25 15.29
CA TRP A 226 12.81 11.79 16.02
C TRP A 226 12.53 10.55 16.87
N ILE A 227 11.39 10.49 17.55
CA ILE A 227 10.94 9.30 18.29
C ILE A 227 10.87 8.10 17.34
N SER A 228 10.29 8.26 16.15
CA SER A 228 10.25 7.21 15.13
C SER A 228 11.65 6.71 14.74
N MET A 229 12.61 7.62 14.50
CA MET A 229 14.01 7.23 14.22
C MET A 229 14.63 6.40 15.34
N VAL A 230 14.40 6.78 16.59
CA VAL A 230 14.90 6.04 17.77
C VAL A 230 14.25 4.65 17.88
N CYS A 231 12.93 4.55 17.66
CA CYS A 231 12.23 3.28 17.66
C CYS A 231 12.77 2.31 16.60
N GLU A 232 13.11 2.81 15.40
CA GLU A 232 13.67 1.99 14.32
C GLU A 232 15.11 1.53 14.56
N LEU A 233 15.88 2.21 15.43
CA LEU A 233 17.16 1.69 15.92
C LEU A 233 17.00 0.56 16.94
N GLY A 234 15.81 0.43 17.55
CA GLY A 234 15.49 -0.55 18.58
C GLY A 234 15.85 -2.00 18.19
N PRO A 235 15.41 -2.53 17.02
CA PRO A 235 15.77 -3.87 16.59
C PRO A 235 17.27 -4.14 16.51
N LEU A 236 18.08 -3.16 16.11
CA LEU A 236 19.54 -3.32 16.09
C LEU A 236 20.08 -3.45 17.52
N LEU A 237 19.67 -2.54 18.41
CA LEU A 237 20.06 -2.61 19.82
C LEU A 237 19.60 -3.92 20.47
N SER A 238 18.45 -4.45 20.06
CA SER A 238 17.92 -5.72 20.56
C SER A 238 18.77 -6.94 20.20
N LEU A 239 19.65 -6.85 19.20
CA LEU A 239 20.59 -7.94 18.86
C LEU A 239 21.76 -8.01 19.86
N PHE A 240 22.09 -6.90 20.51
CA PHE A 240 23.27 -6.79 21.39
C PHE A 240 22.92 -6.62 22.87
N PHE A 241 21.73 -6.11 23.16
CA PHE A 241 21.28 -5.76 24.51
C PHE A 241 19.94 -6.43 24.85
N PRO A 242 19.67 -6.74 26.12
CA PRO A 242 18.42 -7.36 26.58
C PRO A 242 17.24 -6.38 26.63
N VAL A 243 17.11 -5.51 25.61
CA VAL A 243 16.07 -4.46 25.50
C VAL A 243 15.04 -4.78 24.42
N GLN A 244 15.05 -6.01 23.89
CA GLN A 244 14.22 -6.41 22.75
C GLN A 244 12.72 -6.17 22.96
N HIS A 245 12.17 -6.52 24.12
CA HIS A 245 10.74 -6.38 24.37
C HIS A 245 10.34 -4.89 24.28
N LEU A 246 11.14 -4.01 24.88
CA LEU A 246 10.92 -2.56 24.82
C LEU A 246 11.07 -2.02 23.39
N ALA A 247 12.11 -2.44 22.67
CA ALA A 247 12.35 -2.03 21.29
C ALA A 247 11.20 -2.40 20.35
N TYR A 248 10.74 -3.65 20.42
CA TYR A 248 9.64 -4.13 19.57
C TYR A 248 8.27 -3.59 20.02
N LEU A 249 8.03 -3.40 21.32
CA LEU A 249 6.83 -2.70 21.81
C LEU A 249 6.79 -1.25 21.33
N ALA A 250 7.93 -0.56 21.33
CA ALA A 250 8.02 0.81 20.80
C ALA A 250 7.71 0.85 19.30
N LEU A 251 8.20 -0.13 18.51
CA LEU A 251 7.83 -0.27 17.09
C LEU A 251 6.35 -0.59 16.87
N VAL A 252 5.76 -1.43 17.71
CA VAL A 252 4.31 -1.68 17.68
C VAL A 252 3.57 -0.37 17.94
N GLY A 253 3.96 0.39 18.96
CA GLY A 253 3.41 1.72 19.27
C GLY A 253 3.56 2.71 18.10
N MET A 254 4.69 2.69 17.40
CA MET A 254 4.92 3.50 16.20
C MET A 254 3.92 3.15 15.08
N HIS A 255 3.65 1.87 14.83
CA HIS A 255 2.65 1.46 13.82
C HIS A 255 1.23 1.85 14.20
N PHE A 256 0.87 1.79 15.49
CA PHE A 256 -0.38 2.36 15.98
C PHE A 256 -0.44 3.88 15.78
N ALA A 257 0.66 4.60 16.02
CA ALA A 257 0.72 6.03 15.74
C ALA A 257 0.51 6.32 14.24
N VAL A 258 1.08 5.51 13.34
CA VAL A 258 0.83 5.62 11.90
C VAL A 258 -0.65 5.34 11.57
N LEU A 259 -1.28 4.35 12.20
CA LEU A 259 -2.71 4.10 12.06
C LEU A 259 -3.55 5.31 12.48
N PHE A 260 -3.31 5.86 13.66
CA PHE A 260 -4.10 6.98 14.19
C PHE A 260 -3.83 8.32 13.49
N LEU A 261 -2.57 8.60 13.14
CA LEU A 261 -2.16 9.89 12.56
C LEU A 261 -2.21 9.90 11.04
N GLN A 262 -2.03 8.76 10.39
CA GLN A 262 -1.97 8.68 8.94
C GLN A 262 -3.03 7.77 8.35
N GLY A 263 -3.80 7.02 9.14
CA GLY A 263 -4.81 6.10 8.64
C GLY A 263 -4.26 4.98 7.76
N ILE A 264 -3.00 4.60 7.95
CA ILE A 264 -2.36 3.47 7.27
C ILE A 264 -2.26 2.31 8.26
N ASP A 265 -2.76 1.14 7.87
CA ASP A 265 -2.91 -0.02 8.75
C ASP A 265 -1.75 -0.97 8.57
N TYR A 266 -0.61 -0.54 9.10
CA TYR A 266 0.48 -1.46 9.35
C TYR A 266 0.18 -2.37 10.54
N VAL A 267 -0.78 -2.05 11.40
CA VAL A 267 -1.10 -2.86 12.59
C VAL A 267 -1.52 -4.27 12.21
N SER A 268 -2.47 -4.45 11.28
CA SER A 268 -2.99 -5.79 10.95
C SER A 268 -1.94 -6.80 10.48
N TYR A 269 -0.79 -6.37 9.92
CA TYR A 269 0.19 -7.27 9.32
C TYR A 269 1.63 -7.11 9.85
N TRP A 270 2.05 -5.89 10.16
CA TRP A 270 3.38 -5.64 10.73
C TRP A 270 3.43 -5.95 12.21
N THR A 271 2.44 -5.56 13.03
CA THR A 271 2.54 -5.79 14.47
C THR A 271 2.55 -7.28 14.85
N PRO A 272 1.80 -8.19 14.17
CA PRO A 272 1.99 -9.62 14.36
C PRO A 272 3.41 -10.07 14.07
N SER A 273 4.03 -9.55 13.01
CA SER A 273 5.40 -9.88 12.63
C SER A 273 6.39 -9.41 13.69
N LEU A 274 6.16 -8.24 14.30
CA LEU A 274 6.97 -7.68 15.39
C LEU A 274 6.84 -8.44 16.72
N LEU A 275 5.80 -9.27 16.90
CA LEU A 275 5.70 -10.14 18.08
C LEU A 275 6.91 -11.07 18.22
N VAL A 276 7.67 -11.30 17.14
CA VAL A 276 8.87 -12.14 17.19
C VAL A 276 9.91 -11.62 18.18
N GLY A 277 10.05 -10.29 18.31
CA GLY A 277 10.97 -9.70 19.29
C GLY A 277 10.38 -9.58 20.70
N ILE A 278 9.10 -9.91 20.87
CA ILE A 278 8.42 -9.94 22.17
C ILE A 278 8.38 -11.37 22.72
N PHE A 279 8.07 -12.36 21.89
CA PHE A 279 7.89 -13.76 22.28
C PHE A 279 9.17 -14.59 22.20
N CYS A 280 10.12 -14.25 21.32
CA CYS A 280 11.39 -14.96 21.22
C CYS A 280 12.46 -14.16 21.96
N SER A 281 12.59 -14.40 23.27
CA SER A 281 13.48 -13.62 24.14
C SER A 281 14.96 -14.02 24.02
N SER A 282 15.13 -15.24 23.57
CA SER A 282 16.32 -15.89 23.07
C SER A 282 17.28 -15.02 22.24
N ASN A 283 18.59 -15.12 22.53
CA ASN A 283 19.63 -14.40 21.80
C ASN A 283 19.75 -14.94 20.37
N THR A 284 19.43 -14.09 19.38
CA THR A 284 19.46 -14.46 17.96
C THR A 284 20.89 -14.79 17.48
N LEU A 285 21.92 -14.16 18.03
CA LEU A 285 23.32 -14.40 17.65
C LEU A 285 23.82 -15.76 18.14
N GLU A 286 23.36 -16.22 19.30
CA GLU A 286 23.71 -17.54 19.83
C GLU A 286 23.19 -18.65 18.93
N LEU A 287 21.96 -18.51 18.43
CA LEU A 287 21.40 -19.45 17.47
C LEU A 287 22.07 -19.35 16.09
N ALA A 288 22.51 -18.16 15.69
CA ALA A 288 23.21 -17.95 14.42
C ALA A 288 24.58 -18.66 14.37
N CYS A 289 25.27 -18.78 15.50
CA CYS A 289 26.53 -19.52 15.60
C CYS A 289 26.39 -21.02 15.29
N ALA A 290 25.17 -21.57 15.33
CA ALA A 290 24.88 -22.96 15.01
C ALA A 290 24.64 -23.21 13.50
N TRP A 291 24.63 -22.18 12.65
CA TRP A 291 24.25 -22.25 11.23
C TRP A 291 25.33 -22.82 10.29
N CYS A 292 26.17 -23.73 10.76
CA CYS A 292 27.30 -24.28 10.00
C CYS A 292 26.95 -25.51 9.15
N SER A 293 25.68 -25.96 9.14
CA SER A 293 25.23 -27.14 8.39
C SER A 293 24.66 -26.79 7.01
N VAL A 294 24.86 -27.70 6.05
CA VAL A 294 24.29 -27.62 4.68
C VAL A 294 22.77 -27.45 4.70
N ARG A 295 22.09 -27.97 5.74
CA ARG A 295 20.64 -27.84 5.92
C ARG A 295 20.17 -26.39 6.03
N PHE A 296 21.04 -25.46 6.43
CA PHE A 296 20.70 -24.04 6.56
C PHE A 296 20.90 -23.24 5.28
N VAL A 297 21.61 -23.79 4.28
CA VAL A 297 22.01 -23.05 3.07
C VAL A 297 20.85 -22.33 2.39
N PRO A 298 19.66 -22.95 2.15
CA PRO A 298 18.56 -22.25 1.49
C PRO A 298 18.05 -21.03 2.27
N MET A 299 17.91 -21.16 3.58
CA MET A 299 17.51 -20.08 4.49
C MET A 299 18.56 -18.96 4.51
N LEU A 300 19.84 -19.32 4.60
CA LEU A 300 20.95 -18.36 4.61
C LEU A 300 21.10 -17.64 3.28
N LEU A 301 20.81 -18.29 2.15
CA LEU A 301 20.78 -17.64 0.84
C LEU A 301 19.67 -16.60 0.76
N LEU A 302 18.47 -16.90 1.26
CA LEU A 302 17.38 -15.91 1.32
C LEU A 302 17.73 -14.74 2.24
N LEU A 303 18.29 -15.01 3.41
CA LEU A 303 18.72 -13.98 4.35
C LEU A 303 19.85 -13.12 3.75
N GLY A 304 20.86 -13.74 3.15
CA GLY A 304 21.95 -13.05 2.47
C GLY A 304 21.46 -12.18 1.32
N ALA A 305 20.50 -12.68 0.52
CA ALA A 305 19.86 -11.92 -0.53
C ALA A 305 19.10 -10.71 0.04
N GLN A 306 18.37 -10.86 1.16
CA GLN A 306 17.73 -9.74 1.85
C GLN A 306 18.74 -8.71 2.33
N LEU A 307 19.81 -9.13 2.99
CA LEU A 307 20.83 -8.20 3.49
C LEU A 307 21.47 -7.43 2.33
N LEU A 308 21.83 -8.12 1.25
CA LEU A 308 22.37 -7.48 0.04
C LEU A 308 21.37 -6.52 -0.59
N PHE A 309 20.12 -6.93 -0.74
CA PHE A 309 19.06 -6.09 -1.31
C PHE A 309 18.81 -4.82 -0.48
N ALA A 310 18.79 -4.97 0.84
CA ALA A 310 18.61 -3.86 1.77
C ALA A 310 19.82 -2.91 1.75
N LEU A 311 21.05 -3.44 1.78
CA LEU A 311 22.31 -2.67 1.75
C LEU A 311 22.51 -1.91 0.44
N THR A 312 22.17 -2.53 -0.69
CA THR A 312 22.24 -1.86 -2.00
C THR A 312 21.16 -0.81 -2.19
N MET A 313 20.15 -0.78 -1.31
CA MET A 313 18.98 0.08 -1.44
C MET A 313 18.34 -0.04 -2.82
N ALA A 314 18.33 -1.24 -3.40
CA ALA A 314 17.94 -1.51 -4.78
C ALA A 314 16.55 -0.93 -5.12
N GLU A 315 15.67 -0.91 -4.12
CA GLU A 315 14.31 -0.38 -4.23
C GLU A 315 14.26 1.13 -4.55
N ASN A 316 15.27 1.90 -4.12
CA ASN A 316 15.41 3.32 -4.48
C ASN A 316 15.64 3.53 -5.98
N PHE A 317 16.17 2.51 -6.65
CA PHE A 317 16.38 2.47 -8.09
C PHE A 317 15.22 1.79 -8.82
N ASN A 318 14.05 1.67 -8.16
CA ASN A 318 12.86 1.00 -8.67
C ASN A 318 13.06 -0.51 -8.96
N ILE A 319 14.12 -1.11 -8.42
CA ILE A 319 14.35 -2.57 -8.49
C ILE A 319 13.60 -3.20 -7.31
N ASN A 320 12.53 -3.93 -7.60
CA ASN A 320 11.67 -4.53 -6.58
C ASN A 320 11.57 -6.04 -6.80
N ILE A 321 11.96 -6.83 -5.78
CA ILE A 321 12.04 -8.29 -5.87
C ILE A 321 11.41 -8.91 -4.62
N PRO A 322 10.07 -8.90 -4.46
CA PRO A 322 9.43 -9.49 -3.28
C PRO A 322 9.83 -10.97 -3.10
N PRO A 323 10.09 -11.44 -1.86
CA PRO A 323 9.84 -10.75 -0.61
C PRO A 323 11.04 -9.90 -0.10
N LEU A 324 12.07 -9.68 -0.91
CA LEU A 324 13.19 -8.82 -0.52
C LEU A 324 12.71 -7.37 -0.47
N MET A 325 13.10 -6.63 0.57
CA MET A 325 12.67 -5.25 0.74
C MET A 325 13.73 -4.40 1.46
N SER A 326 13.76 -3.11 1.12
CA SER A 326 14.54 -2.10 1.86
C SER A 326 13.64 -1.06 2.54
N CYS A 327 12.33 -1.09 2.25
CA CYS A 327 11.30 -0.15 2.73
C CYS A 327 11.64 1.32 2.45
N PRO A 328 11.75 1.72 1.17
CA PRO A 328 12.12 3.06 0.71
C PRO A 328 11.02 4.09 0.93
N MET A 329 9.91 3.72 1.57
CA MET A 329 8.79 4.62 1.91
C MET A 329 9.24 5.83 2.76
N PHE A 330 10.51 5.86 3.16
CA PHE A 330 11.15 6.88 3.95
C PHE A 330 12.28 7.64 3.25
N VAL A 331 12.58 7.32 1.99
CA VAL A 331 13.70 7.93 1.22
C VAL A 331 13.34 9.31 0.69
N THR A 332 12.06 9.70 0.72
CA THR A 332 11.65 11.06 0.37
C THR A 332 11.48 11.90 1.63
N VAL A 333 12.17 13.05 1.69
CA VAL A 333 11.82 14.11 2.64
C VAL A 333 10.57 14.81 2.13
N ALA A 334 9.43 14.56 2.79
CA ALA A 334 8.14 15.06 2.33
C ALA A 334 7.86 16.44 2.93
N ARG A 335 8.20 17.50 2.19
CA ARG A 335 7.84 18.89 2.55
C ARG A 335 6.49 19.29 1.96
N LEU A 336 5.79 20.18 2.67
CA LEU A 336 4.50 20.73 2.23
C LEU A 336 4.66 21.73 1.09
N ASP A 337 5.74 22.49 1.15
CA ASP A 337 6.16 23.58 0.28
C ASP A 337 7.24 23.12 -0.71
N ASP A 338 7.29 21.81 -0.99
CA ASP A 338 8.24 21.29 -1.97
C ASP A 338 7.81 21.70 -3.39
N THR A 339 8.76 22.19 -4.17
CA THR A 339 8.56 22.59 -5.57
C THR A 339 8.36 21.39 -6.51
N CYS A 340 8.62 20.16 -6.05
CA CYS A 340 8.34 18.95 -6.81
C CYS A 340 6.82 18.73 -7.00
N HIS A 341 6.47 17.79 -7.87
CA HIS A 341 5.07 17.47 -8.12
C HIS A 341 4.40 16.98 -6.83
N GLN A 342 3.42 17.74 -6.32
CA GLN A 342 2.65 17.38 -5.13
C GLN A 342 1.22 17.07 -5.52
N HIS A 343 0.75 15.92 -5.03
CA HIS A 343 -0.59 15.44 -5.32
C HIS A 343 -1.44 15.25 -4.07
N TYR A 344 -2.66 15.77 -4.11
CA TYR A 344 -3.66 15.65 -3.06
C TYR A 344 -4.94 15.06 -3.65
N VAL A 345 -5.62 14.20 -2.89
CA VAL A 345 -6.85 13.55 -3.35
C VAL A 345 -7.93 13.58 -2.28
N MET A 346 -9.18 13.81 -2.69
CA MET A 346 -10.38 13.86 -1.87
C MET A 346 -11.51 12.99 -2.45
N THR A 347 -12.33 12.41 -1.58
CA THR A 347 -13.56 11.66 -1.92
C THR A 347 -14.74 12.11 -1.06
N VAL A 348 -15.96 11.83 -1.52
CA VAL A 348 -17.21 12.36 -0.96
C VAL A 348 -17.72 11.62 0.27
N ASP A 349 -17.40 10.35 0.39
CA ASP A 349 -18.03 9.52 1.40
C ASP A 349 -17.14 9.43 2.65
N GLY A 350 -17.67 10.06 3.70
CA GLY A 350 -17.41 9.77 5.12
C GLY A 350 -17.15 8.29 5.44
N GLU A 351 -17.79 7.41 4.65
CA GLU A 351 -17.83 5.97 4.81
C GLU A 351 -17.36 5.27 3.54
N LEU A 352 -16.18 5.63 3.03
CA LEU A 352 -15.41 4.61 2.33
C LEU A 352 -14.88 3.67 3.42
N PRO A 353 -15.36 2.42 3.54
CA PRO A 353 -14.73 1.47 4.43
C PRO A 353 -13.24 1.47 4.10
N TYR A 354 -12.45 1.57 5.16
CA TYR A 354 -10.98 1.65 5.28
C TYR A 354 -10.16 1.27 4.02
N GLU A 355 -10.57 0.20 3.35
CA GLU A 355 -9.88 -0.51 2.28
C GLU A 355 -10.04 0.12 0.88
N ARG A 356 -10.92 1.11 0.72
CA ARG A 356 -10.98 1.94 -0.51
C ARG A 356 -10.13 3.21 -0.40
N ILE A 357 -9.58 3.49 0.77
CA ILE A 357 -8.82 4.71 1.09
C ILE A 357 -7.30 4.48 0.98
N GLU A 358 -6.82 3.25 1.20
CA GLU A 358 -5.44 2.85 0.84
C GLU A 358 -5.18 2.93 -0.69
N TRP A 359 -6.19 3.26 -1.51
CA TRP A 359 -6.04 3.57 -2.93
C TRP A 359 -5.62 5.00 -3.22
N MET A 360 -5.81 5.92 -2.27
CA MET A 360 -5.89 7.36 -2.57
C MET A 360 -4.57 8.11 -2.41
N TYR A 361 -3.45 7.42 -2.60
CA TYR A 361 -2.13 8.01 -2.49
C TYR A 361 -1.12 7.50 -3.53
N PRO A 362 -0.61 8.42 -4.36
CA PRO A 362 -1.34 9.08 -5.43
C PRO A 362 -1.66 8.10 -6.58
N PHE A 363 -2.83 8.26 -7.18
CA PHE A 363 -3.28 7.58 -8.40
C PHE A 363 -2.36 7.76 -9.62
N VAL A 364 -1.37 8.64 -9.49
CA VAL A 364 -0.36 8.93 -10.48
C VAL A 364 0.95 9.14 -9.71
N LYS A 365 1.90 8.21 -9.87
CA LYS A 365 3.31 8.37 -9.54
C LYS A 365 4.07 8.43 -10.88
N PRO A 366 4.11 9.60 -11.55
CA PRO A 366 4.76 9.75 -12.87
C PRO A 366 6.20 9.25 -12.86
N GLU A 367 6.90 9.54 -11.76
CA GLU A 367 8.31 9.19 -11.49
C GLU A 367 8.56 7.68 -11.55
N TYR A 368 7.53 6.85 -11.41
CA TYR A 368 7.63 5.40 -11.37
C TYR A 368 6.83 4.70 -12.47
N GLY A 369 6.32 5.44 -13.46
CA GLY A 369 5.51 4.88 -14.55
C GLY A 369 4.15 4.31 -14.10
N MET A 370 3.70 4.65 -12.90
CA MET A 370 2.33 4.38 -12.44
C MET A 370 1.46 5.59 -12.69
N GLY A 371 0.39 5.39 -13.42
CA GLY A 371 -0.60 6.43 -13.64
C GLY A 371 -1.79 5.80 -14.29
N LEU A 372 -2.95 5.96 -13.65
CA LEU A 372 -4.21 5.69 -14.30
C LEU A 372 -4.23 6.40 -15.63
N LEU A 373 -4.69 5.73 -16.68
CA LEU A 373 -4.93 6.41 -17.93
C LEU A 373 -6.05 7.45 -17.73
N PRO A 374 -6.13 8.52 -18.54
CA PRO A 374 -7.27 9.42 -18.49
C PRO A 374 -8.61 8.68 -18.65
N SER A 375 -8.61 7.56 -19.38
CA SER A 375 -9.77 6.66 -19.51
C SER A 375 -10.16 5.99 -18.19
N ASP A 376 -9.18 5.62 -17.38
CA ASP A 376 -9.36 4.89 -16.11
C ASP A 376 -10.07 5.74 -15.05
N VAL A 377 -9.81 7.05 -15.06
CA VAL A 377 -10.42 8.05 -14.17
C VAL A 377 -11.96 8.05 -14.24
N ALA A 378 -12.53 7.81 -15.42
CA ALA A 378 -13.97 7.78 -15.61
C ALA A 378 -14.64 6.52 -15.02
N HIS A 379 -13.87 5.47 -14.77
CA HIS A 379 -14.36 4.17 -14.31
C HIS A 379 -14.42 4.03 -12.79
N PHE A 380 -13.96 5.04 -12.04
CA PHE A 380 -14.06 5.00 -10.59
C PHE A 380 -15.51 4.96 -10.11
N PRO A 381 -15.85 4.03 -9.19
CA PRO A 381 -17.21 3.88 -8.67
C PRO A 381 -17.57 5.00 -7.69
N MET A 382 -16.57 5.79 -7.25
CA MET A 382 -16.73 6.84 -6.27
C MET A 382 -16.37 8.22 -6.85
N PRO A 383 -17.13 9.27 -6.47
CA PRO A 383 -16.78 10.64 -6.80
C PRO A 383 -15.47 11.06 -6.12
N PHE A 384 -14.53 11.59 -6.89
CA PHE A 384 -13.23 12.02 -6.39
C PHE A 384 -12.76 13.34 -7.01
N VAL A 385 -11.81 13.98 -6.32
CA VAL A 385 -11.09 15.18 -6.77
C VAL A 385 -9.62 14.97 -6.46
N ALA A 386 -8.77 15.07 -7.48
CA ALA A 386 -7.32 15.12 -7.33
C ALA A 386 -6.84 16.50 -7.78
N PHE A 387 -6.00 17.13 -6.96
CA PHE A 387 -5.52 18.49 -7.19
C PHE A 387 -4.12 18.66 -6.60
N GLY A 388 -3.39 19.68 -7.04
CA GLY A 388 -2.07 19.94 -6.50
C GLY A 388 -1.21 20.84 -7.37
N TRP A 389 0.10 20.71 -7.16
CA TRP A 389 1.12 21.55 -7.79
C TRP A 389 2.05 20.70 -8.64
N GLY A 390 2.25 21.10 -9.89
CA GLY A 390 3.13 20.44 -10.86
C GLY A 390 4.44 21.17 -11.12
N GLY A 391 4.72 22.31 -10.47
CA GLY A 391 5.91 23.10 -10.80
C GLY A 391 5.98 23.46 -12.29
N ASN A 392 7.03 22.99 -12.99
CA ASN A 392 7.06 22.99 -14.45
C ASN A 392 6.32 21.76 -15.01
N LEU A 393 5.26 22.01 -15.79
CA LEU A 393 4.43 20.97 -16.41
C LEU A 393 5.10 20.31 -17.63
N ASP A 394 6.28 20.77 -18.06
CA ASP A 394 7.05 20.13 -19.13
C ASP A 394 7.43 18.68 -18.72
N GLY A 395 6.79 17.69 -19.34
CA GLY A 395 6.99 16.26 -19.05
C GLY A 395 5.97 15.64 -18.07
N ALA A 396 5.03 16.43 -17.56
CA ALA A 396 3.91 15.93 -16.76
C ALA A 396 3.05 14.97 -17.63
N PRO A 397 2.75 13.72 -17.20
CA PRO A 397 1.96 12.80 -18.01
C PRO A 397 0.62 13.40 -18.43
N GLY A 398 0.22 13.18 -19.69
CA GLY A 398 -1.03 13.69 -20.29
C GLY A 398 -2.34 13.21 -19.63
N ILE A 399 -2.24 12.52 -18.50
CA ILE A 399 -3.32 12.11 -17.59
C ILE A 399 -3.91 13.31 -16.85
N PHE A 400 -3.10 14.35 -16.62
CA PHE A 400 -3.51 15.54 -15.90
C PHE A 400 -4.47 16.41 -16.72
N HIS A 401 -5.73 16.04 -16.96
CA HIS A 401 -6.73 17.02 -17.43
C HIS A 401 -8.19 16.74 -17.05
N ARG A 402 -8.84 17.81 -16.54
CA ARG A 402 -10.13 18.27 -17.08
C ARG A 402 -10.22 19.81 -17.24
N TRP A 403 -9.41 20.61 -16.53
CA TRP A 403 -9.51 22.09 -16.51
C TRP A 403 -8.21 22.90 -16.39
N PHE A 404 -7.05 22.33 -16.67
CA PHE A 404 -5.91 23.21 -16.91
C PHE A 404 -6.25 24.15 -18.06
N LEU A 405 -5.80 25.39 -17.93
CA LEU A 405 -5.20 26.20 -19.01
C LEU A 405 -4.93 27.64 -18.56
N ASP A 406 -5.42 28.09 -17.40
CA ASP A 406 -5.30 29.52 -17.03
C ASP A 406 -4.18 29.85 -16.01
N VAL A 407 -3.76 28.88 -15.19
CA VAL A 407 -2.82 29.13 -14.07
C VAL A 407 -1.64 28.17 -14.13
N LYS A 408 -0.42 28.72 -14.19
CA LYS A 408 0.83 27.95 -14.25
C LYS A 408 1.03 27.16 -12.95
N GLY A 409 1.27 25.85 -13.06
CA GLY A 409 1.64 24.97 -11.95
C GLY A 409 0.48 24.35 -11.15
N PHE A 410 -0.74 24.90 -11.15
CA PHE A 410 -1.89 24.26 -10.50
C PHE A 410 -2.55 23.22 -11.40
N TYR A 411 -3.00 22.11 -10.81
CA TYR A 411 -3.80 21.12 -11.51
C TYR A 411 -5.05 20.68 -10.77
N LEU A 412 -6.05 20.25 -11.54
CA LEU A 412 -7.31 19.72 -11.02
C LEU A 412 -7.88 18.64 -11.96
N MET A 413 -8.22 17.50 -11.36
CA MET A 413 -8.80 16.32 -12.01
C MET A 413 -10.00 15.83 -11.18
N THR A 414 -11.12 15.56 -11.83
CA THR A 414 -12.33 15.04 -11.17
C THR A 414 -13.22 14.27 -12.13
N ASN A 415 -13.86 13.20 -11.64
CA ASN A 415 -14.90 12.47 -12.37
C ASN A 415 -16.31 13.07 -12.19
N VAL A 416 -16.45 14.18 -11.47
CA VAL A 416 -17.73 14.89 -11.27
C VAL A 416 -18.00 15.83 -12.45
N SER A 417 -19.16 15.70 -13.10
CA SER A 417 -19.46 16.40 -14.37
C SER A 417 -19.66 17.92 -14.23
N ASN A 418 -20.05 18.41 -13.05
CA ASN A 418 -20.38 19.82 -12.80
C ASN A 418 -19.72 20.33 -11.52
N PHE A 419 -18.39 20.29 -11.44
CA PHE A 419 -17.70 20.62 -10.20
C PHE A 419 -17.72 22.14 -9.91
N PRO A 420 -17.98 22.58 -8.65
CA PRO A 420 -18.25 23.98 -8.33
C PRO A 420 -17.06 24.91 -8.53
N LYS A 421 -17.32 26.10 -9.11
CA LYS A 421 -16.29 27.15 -9.29
C LYS A 421 -15.71 27.62 -7.96
N ASP A 422 -16.54 27.85 -6.94
CA ASP A 422 -16.07 28.34 -5.63
C ASP A 422 -15.15 27.33 -4.95
N LEU A 423 -15.45 26.03 -5.05
CA LEU A 423 -14.58 24.97 -4.52
C LEU A 423 -13.26 24.91 -5.30
N ARG A 424 -13.29 25.07 -6.63
CA ARG A 424 -12.05 25.15 -7.43
C ARG A 424 -11.17 26.32 -6.95
N LEU A 425 -11.74 27.51 -6.83
CA LEU A 425 -11.01 28.71 -6.41
C LEU A 425 -10.40 28.53 -5.01
N GLU A 426 -11.14 27.90 -4.10
CA GLU A 426 -10.64 27.61 -2.76
C GLU A 426 -9.45 26.62 -2.77
N LEU A 427 -9.55 25.53 -3.54
CA LEU A 427 -8.46 24.57 -3.68
C LEU A 427 -7.22 25.20 -4.35
N GLU A 428 -7.43 26.02 -5.38
CA GLU A 428 -6.37 26.77 -6.06
C GLU A 428 -5.67 27.74 -5.10
N ALA A 429 -6.43 28.46 -4.28
CA ALA A 429 -5.88 29.38 -3.29
C ALA A 429 -5.09 28.65 -2.19
N ILE A 430 -5.56 27.50 -1.72
CA ILE A 430 -4.82 26.63 -0.77
C ILE A 430 -3.48 26.17 -1.37
N VAL A 431 -3.49 25.68 -2.62
CA VAL A 431 -2.25 25.24 -3.30
C VAL A 431 -1.31 26.42 -3.53
N THR A 432 -1.82 27.57 -3.97
CA THR A 432 -1.02 28.77 -4.20
C THR A 432 -0.36 29.29 -2.93
N GLU A 433 -1.07 29.24 -1.79
CA GLU A 433 -0.53 29.61 -0.48
C GLU A 433 0.63 28.70 -0.04
N LEU A 434 0.55 27.41 -0.33
CA LEU A 434 1.57 26.42 0.04
C LEU A 434 2.84 26.49 -0.82
N HIS A 435 2.68 26.74 -2.12
CA HIS A 435 3.76 26.63 -3.10
C HIS A 435 4.31 27.99 -3.57
N GLY A 436 3.67 29.09 -3.19
CA GLY A 436 4.06 30.45 -3.54
C GLY A 436 3.86 30.80 -5.02
N ARG A 437 3.97 32.09 -5.36
CA ARG A 437 3.92 32.56 -6.78
C ARG A 437 5.29 32.55 -7.48
N ASP A 438 6.39 32.52 -6.73
CA ASP A 438 7.77 32.64 -7.24
C ASP A 438 8.65 31.43 -6.85
N ALA A 439 8.19 30.22 -7.13
CA ALA A 439 9.02 29.00 -7.01
C ALA A 439 10.26 29.01 -7.94
N SER A 440 10.39 30.01 -8.81
CA SER A 440 11.52 30.19 -9.74
C SER A 440 12.76 30.85 -9.12
N ASN A 441 12.72 31.33 -7.88
CA ASN A 441 13.90 31.95 -7.24
C ASN A 441 14.21 31.37 -5.84
N PRO A 442 14.77 30.14 -5.77
CA PRO A 442 15.00 29.43 -4.50
C PRO A 442 16.09 30.05 -3.61
N CYS A 443 16.85 31.03 -4.10
CA CYS A 443 17.99 31.59 -3.38
C CYS A 443 17.69 32.86 -2.54
N SER A 444 16.52 33.50 -2.68
CA SER A 444 16.28 34.82 -2.06
C SER A 444 15.36 34.83 -0.83
N LEU A 445 14.85 33.68 -0.36
CA LEU A 445 13.85 33.60 0.71
C LEU A 445 14.27 32.69 1.86
N TYR A 446 15.42 32.98 2.46
CA TYR A 446 15.67 32.64 3.87
C TYR A 446 15.17 33.74 4.82
N SER A 447 14.35 34.69 4.35
CA SER A 447 13.80 35.76 5.19
C SER A 447 12.55 35.29 5.95
N ALA A 448 12.68 35.18 7.27
CA ALA A 448 11.74 35.40 8.39
C ALA A 448 10.23 35.04 8.32
N TYR A 449 9.61 34.89 7.16
CA TYR A 449 8.23 34.45 7.01
C TYR A 449 8.19 32.93 6.97
N SER A 450 7.83 32.34 8.10
CA SER A 450 7.42 30.94 8.12
C SER A 450 6.15 30.82 7.27
N PRO A 451 6.11 30.03 6.18
CA PRO A 451 4.88 29.78 5.40
C PRO A 451 3.75 29.17 6.25
N TYR A 452 4.04 28.88 7.52
CA TYR A 452 3.18 28.25 8.51
C TYR A 452 2.53 29.23 9.51
N SER A 453 2.68 30.55 9.35
CA SER A 453 2.02 31.54 10.24
C SER A 453 0.49 31.41 10.25
N HIS A 454 -0.09 30.83 9.19
CA HIS A 454 -1.53 30.68 9.01
C HIS A 454 -2.03 29.23 9.06
N LEU A 455 -1.27 28.29 9.66
CA LEU A 455 -1.64 26.86 9.70
C LEU A 455 -3.05 26.59 10.25
N TRP A 456 -3.51 27.38 11.21
CA TRP A 456 -4.88 27.29 11.73
C TRP A 456 -5.93 27.61 10.68
N SER A 457 -5.75 28.73 9.97
CA SER A 457 -6.61 29.13 8.84
C SER A 457 -6.60 28.06 7.76
N LEU A 458 -5.41 27.58 7.39
CA LEU A 458 -5.24 26.54 6.38
C LEU A 458 -5.99 25.25 6.75
N ALA A 459 -5.87 24.79 8.00
CA ALA A 459 -6.57 23.60 8.48
C ALA A 459 -8.11 23.76 8.41
N ASP A 460 -8.64 24.93 8.76
CA ASP A 460 -10.07 25.22 8.69
C ASP A 460 -10.57 25.33 7.24
N ARG A 461 -9.80 25.98 6.36
CA ARG A 461 -10.06 26.05 4.91
C ARG A 461 -10.15 24.65 4.29
N CYS A 462 -9.22 23.76 4.64
CA CYS A 462 -9.24 22.36 4.20
C CYS A 462 -10.51 21.63 4.63
N LYS A 463 -10.91 21.80 5.90
CA LYS A 463 -12.15 21.22 6.44
C LYS A 463 -13.39 21.75 5.71
N ASN A 464 -13.42 23.05 5.42
CA ASN A 464 -14.52 23.69 4.71
C ASN A 464 -14.63 23.22 3.26
N ALA A 465 -13.51 23.16 2.52
CA ALA A 465 -13.46 22.66 1.14
C ALA A 465 -13.98 21.22 1.02
N ARG A 466 -13.61 20.35 1.96
CA ARG A 466 -14.12 18.96 2.02
C ARG A 466 -15.61 18.90 2.29
N SER A 467 -16.07 19.66 3.27
CA SER A 467 -17.49 19.72 3.62
C SER A 467 -18.32 20.22 2.43
N ALA A 468 -17.81 21.20 1.68
CA ALA A 468 -18.43 21.71 0.46
C ALA A 468 -18.49 20.65 -0.65
N PHE A 469 -17.39 19.92 -0.87
CA PHE A 469 -17.34 18.82 -1.84
C PHE A 469 -18.35 17.72 -1.52
N ALA A 470 -18.40 17.28 -0.25
CA ALA A 470 -19.32 16.24 0.20
C ALA A 470 -20.79 16.65 -0.01
N ARG A 471 -21.15 17.88 0.38
CA ARG A 471 -22.51 18.42 0.16
C ARG A 471 -22.86 18.47 -1.33
N HIS A 472 -21.95 18.94 -2.17
CA HIS A 472 -22.20 19.07 -3.60
C HIS A 472 -22.55 17.72 -4.25
N VAL A 473 -21.80 16.67 -3.93
CA VAL A 473 -22.06 15.36 -4.52
C VAL A 473 -23.32 14.70 -3.96
N THR A 474 -23.62 14.90 -2.67
CA THR A 474 -24.92 14.49 -2.11
C THR A 474 -26.09 15.14 -2.85
N LEU A 475 -26.00 16.44 -3.15
CA LEU A 475 -27.00 17.15 -3.93
C LEU A 475 -27.13 16.59 -5.36
N GLN A 476 -26.01 16.28 -6.03
CA GLN A 476 -26.06 15.65 -7.36
C GLN A 476 -26.72 14.26 -7.32
N ARG A 477 -26.42 13.44 -6.30
CA ARG A 477 -27.05 12.13 -6.11
C ARG A 477 -28.56 12.28 -5.92
N GLN A 478 -29.00 13.23 -5.09
CA GLN A 478 -30.42 13.52 -4.87
C GLN A 478 -31.13 14.02 -6.14
N GLN A 479 -30.52 14.93 -6.89
CA GLN A 479 -31.06 15.42 -8.16
C GLN A 479 -31.22 14.28 -9.18
N LYS A 480 -30.21 13.42 -9.30
CA LYS A 480 -30.26 12.24 -10.18
C LYS A 480 -31.37 11.27 -9.75
N TRP A 481 -31.51 11.02 -8.45
CA TRP A 481 -32.59 10.20 -7.90
C TRP A 481 -33.98 10.77 -8.22
N ASN A 482 -34.18 12.06 -7.97
CA ASN A 482 -35.45 12.75 -8.23
C ASN A 482 -35.80 12.77 -9.73
N SER A 483 -34.80 12.89 -10.61
CA SER A 483 -35.02 12.84 -12.07
C SER A 483 -35.47 11.45 -12.55
N ARG A 484 -34.94 10.37 -11.95
CA ARG A 484 -35.36 8.98 -12.24
C ARG A 484 -36.79 8.71 -11.78
N GLY A 485 -37.14 9.16 -10.57
CA GLY A 485 -38.49 9.01 -10.03
C GLY A 485 -39.58 9.75 -10.84
N LYS A 486 -39.24 10.86 -11.49
CA LYS A 486 -40.16 11.56 -12.41
C LYS A 486 -40.29 10.87 -13.77
N SER A 487 -39.21 10.27 -14.27
CA SER A 487 -39.22 9.50 -15.53
C SER A 487 -40.06 8.23 -15.44
N GLU A 488 -40.07 7.55 -14.28
CA GLU A 488 -40.84 6.31 -14.09
C GLU A 488 -42.32 6.57 -13.80
N ARG A 489 -42.69 7.72 -13.22
CA ARG A 489 -44.10 8.09 -12.98
C ARG A 489 -44.86 8.50 -14.25
N HIS A 490 -44.19 8.88 -15.33
CA HIS A 490 -44.84 9.21 -16.61
C HIS A 490 -45.08 8.01 -17.54
N VAL A 491 -44.79 6.77 -17.11
CA VAL A 491 -45.08 5.54 -17.88
C VAL A 491 -46.32 4.79 -17.34
N ILE A 492 -47.01 5.32 -16.33
CA ILE A 492 -48.31 4.80 -15.88
C ILE A 492 -49.42 5.61 -16.54
N GLY A 493 -49.68 5.31 -17.81
CA GLY A 493 -50.72 5.95 -18.61
C GLY A 493 -50.88 5.38 -20.03
N GLY A 494 -50.06 4.39 -20.41
CA GLY A 494 -50.30 3.58 -21.61
C GLY A 494 -51.35 2.50 -21.32
N PRO A 495 -52.27 2.21 -22.26
CA PRO A 495 -53.30 1.19 -22.07
C PRO A 495 -52.65 -0.15 -21.74
N VAL A 496 -53.23 -0.85 -20.76
CA VAL A 496 -52.90 -2.23 -20.41
C VAL A 496 -53.20 -3.11 -21.62
N VAL A 497 -52.19 -3.32 -22.47
CA VAL A 497 -52.23 -4.39 -23.47
C VAL A 497 -52.07 -5.70 -22.68
N ARG A 498 -53.21 -6.32 -22.35
CA ARG A 498 -53.27 -7.72 -21.94
C ARG A 498 -52.64 -8.56 -23.05
N TYR A 499 -51.39 -8.97 -22.87
CA TYR A 499 -50.83 -10.04 -23.67
C TYR A 499 -51.54 -11.35 -23.29
N SER A 500 -52.53 -11.69 -24.11
CA SER A 500 -53.11 -13.03 -24.16
C SER A 500 -52.01 -14.01 -24.53
N ARG A 501 -51.74 -14.93 -23.61
CA ARG A 501 -50.80 -16.04 -23.78
C ARG A 501 -51.41 -17.03 -24.77
N LYS A 502 -51.10 -16.90 -26.06
CA LYS A 502 -51.32 -17.96 -27.06
C LYS A 502 -49.99 -18.39 -27.65
N ASN A 503 -49.76 -19.70 -27.56
CA ASN A 503 -48.68 -20.45 -28.17
C ASN A 503 -48.56 -20.15 -29.68
N GLY A 504 -47.33 -20.02 -30.18
CA GLY A 504 -47.08 -19.90 -31.61
C GLY A 504 -45.61 -19.82 -31.96
N ARG A 505 -45.10 -20.85 -32.62
CA ARG A 505 -43.72 -21.08 -33.04
C ARG A 505 -43.17 -20.05 -34.04
N LYS A 506 -41.83 -19.97 -34.03
CA LYS A 506 -40.88 -19.70 -35.14
C LYS A 506 -41.01 -18.38 -35.90
N GLY A 507 -40.00 -17.52 -35.73
CA GLY A 507 -39.65 -16.46 -36.67
C GLY A 507 -38.22 -15.97 -36.42
N ARG A 508 -37.30 -16.34 -37.31
CA ARG A 508 -35.97 -15.74 -37.43
C ARG A 508 -36.14 -14.28 -37.87
N TYR A 509 -35.44 -13.35 -37.24
CA TYR A 509 -35.13 -12.05 -37.85
C TYR A 509 -33.67 -11.68 -37.62
N PRO A 510 -33.05 -10.97 -38.58
CA PRO A 510 -31.62 -10.71 -38.61
C PRO A 510 -31.26 -9.49 -37.76
N ILE A 511 -30.06 -9.55 -37.17
CA ILE A 511 -29.42 -8.43 -36.49
C ILE A 511 -28.91 -7.46 -37.57
N GLN A 512 -29.58 -6.33 -37.74
CA GLN A 512 -29.01 -5.19 -38.47
C GLN A 512 -28.10 -4.38 -37.53
N PHE A 513 -26.79 -4.51 -37.76
CA PHE A 513 -25.80 -3.59 -37.22
C PHE A 513 -25.95 -2.22 -37.89
N ARG A 514 -26.27 -1.19 -37.10
CA ARG A 514 -26.22 0.20 -37.52
C ARG A 514 -24.76 0.67 -37.44
N GLN A 515 -24.07 0.69 -38.57
CA GLN A 515 -22.78 1.36 -38.72
C GLN A 515 -22.97 2.88 -38.64
N SER A 516 -22.39 3.53 -37.64
CA SER A 516 -22.15 4.98 -37.69
C SER A 516 -20.82 5.23 -38.43
N LYS A 517 -20.93 5.92 -39.57
CA LYS A 517 -19.81 6.52 -40.28
C LYS A 517 -19.48 7.85 -39.61
N HIS A 518 -18.24 8.01 -39.14
CA HIS A 518 -17.38 9.19 -39.28
C HIS A 518 -16.37 9.28 -38.12
N CYS A 519 -15.12 8.91 -38.40
CA CYS A 519 -13.92 9.63 -37.97
C CYS A 519 -12.75 9.04 -38.75
N GLN A 520 -12.36 9.71 -39.84
CA GLN A 520 -11.10 9.44 -40.53
C GLN A 520 -9.99 10.15 -39.74
N TYR A 521 -9.17 9.38 -39.01
CA TYR A 521 -7.90 9.86 -38.50
C TYR A 521 -6.79 9.18 -39.30
N LYS A 522 -6.05 9.97 -40.09
CA LYS A 522 -4.83 9.54 -40.78
C LYS A 522 -3.67 9.56 -39.78
N PRO A 523 -2.95 8.45 -39.53
CA PRO A 523 -1.66 8.53 -38.88
C PRO A 523 -0.55 8.76 -39.92
N GLN A 524 0.25 9.81 -39.69
CA GLN A 524 1.52 10.02 -40.38
C GLN A 524 2.52 8.91 -39.98
N LYS A 525 3.18 8.37 -41.00
CA LYS A 525 4.34 7.48 -40.90
C LYS A 525 5.58 8.27 -40.48
N ASN A 526 6.37 7.73 -39.56
CA ASN A 526 7.83 7.55 -39.62
C ASN A 526 8.25 6.74 -38.36
N GLN A 527 8.69 5.48 -38.51
CA GLN A 527 10.10 5.04 -38.56
C GLN A 527 10.87 5.34 -37.26
N MET A 528 11.56 4.45 -36.55
CA MET A 528 12.01 3.07 -36.77
C MET A 528 12.13 2.35 -35.39
N LEU A 529 11.88 1.05 -35.32
CA LEU A 529 12.45 0.17 -34.28
C LEU A 529 12.72 -1.24 -34.87
N PRO A 530 13.70 -1.99 -34.33
CA PRO A 530 14.36 -3.08 -35.03
C PRO A 530 13.63 -4.42 -34.95
N ARG A 531 13.93 -5.25 -35.96
CA ARG A 531 13.43 -6.62 -36.20
C ARG A 531 13.84 -7.58 -35.07
N TYR A 532 12.87 -8.28 -34.49
CA TYR A 532 13.07 -9.58 -33.87
C TYR A 532 12.43 -10.67 -34.74
N GLY A 533 13.24 -11.68 -35.09
CA GLY A 533 12.86 -12.79 -35.96
C GLY A 533 11.84 -13.72 -35.30
N ARG A 534 10.79 -14.06 -36.05
CA ARG A 534 9.89 -15.17 -35.75
C ARG A 534 10.42 -16.44 -36.39
N THR A 535 10.80 -17.41 -35.56
CA THR A 535 10.85 -18.82 -35.94
C THR A 535 9.41 -19.36 -36.01
N SER A 536 9.06 -19.93 -37.16
CA SER A 536 7.81 -20.65 -37.39
C SER A 536 8.00 -22.12 -37.05
N VAL A 537 7.10 -22.67 -36.22
CA VAL A 537 6.97 -24.13 -36.02
C VAL A 537 5.67 -24.55 -36.71
N ARG A 538 5.81 -25.38 -37.75
CA ARG A 538 4.70 -26.11 -38.39
C ARG A 538 4.34 -27.31 -37.53
N TYR A 539 3.07 -27.47 -37.19
CA TYR A 539 2.52 -28.78 -36.83
C TYR A 539 1.91 -29.42 -38.07
N GLY A 540 2.48 -30.57 -38.45
CA GLY A 540 1.88 -31.50 -39.40
C GLY A 540 0.84 -32.38 -38.69
N ARG A 541 -0.23 -32.70 -39.40
CA ARG A 541 -1.20 -33.73 -39.03
C ARG A 541 -0.59 -35.12 -39.19
N GLY A 542 -0.86 -35.98 -38.22
CA GLY A 542 -0.85 -37.44 -38.26
C GLY A 542 -1.94 -37.91 -37.32
#